data_AF-E7R020-F1
#
_entry.id   AF-E7R020-F1
#
_cell.length_a   1.000
_cell.length_b   1.000
_cell.length_c   1.000
_cell.angle_alpha   90.00
_cell.angle_beta   90.00
_cell.angle_gamma   90.00
#
_symmetry.space_group_name_H-M   'P 1'
#
loop_
_entity.id
_entity.type
_entity.pdbx_description
1 polymer ?
#
loop_
_entity_poly.entity_id
_entity_poly.type
_entity_poly.pdbx_seq_one_letter_code
_entity_poly.pdbx_strand_id
1 'polypeptide(L)'
;MSSSRARTPTRRWLVAVLVAAVICYFSVFASPDVGVERLGPLSLFGRDKWFHAAGYAVLAVSIAAAVGVRNHLDGRSDRYGRAVLLAVVGAVGFGIAMEFAQLAVPLRHTSAMDVGADTVGAVIGAVGWWLVARRDEADLRS
;
A
#
# COMPACT_ATOMS: atom_id res chain seq x y z
N MET A 1 14.38 -2.58 -37.01
CA MET A 1 14.25 -1.54 -35.97
C MET A 1 12.84 -1.62 -35.38
N SER A 2 12.70 -2.12 -34.15
CA SER A 2 11.45 -2.00 -33.39
C SER A 2 11.81 -1.71 -31.93
N SER A 3 11.69 -0.44 -31.59
CA SER A 3 11.45 0.14 -30.26
C SER A 3 11.77 -0.73 -29.03
N SER A 4 12.90 -0.39 -28.43
CA SER A 4 13.29 -0.56 -27.02
C SER A 4 12.12 -0.77 -26.05
N ARG A 5 12.10 -1.93 -25.39
CA ARG A 5 11.11 -2.33 -24.37
C ARG A 5 11.35 -1.62 -23.02
N ALA A 6 11.48 -0.30 -23.00
CA ALA A 6 11.60 0.50 -21.78
C ALA A 6 10.21 0.76 -21.13
N ARG A 7 9.44 -0.29 -20.83
CA ARG A 7 8.05 -0.19 -20.29
C ARG A 7 7.92 -0.61 -18.81
N THR A 8 8.96 -0.43 -17.99
CA THR A 8 9.03 -1.10 -16.67
C THR A 8 8.70 -0.26 -15.43
N PRO A 9 8.90 1.07 -15.35
CA PRO A 9 8.54 1.86 -14.15
C PRO A 9 7.10 2.40 -14.19
N THR A 10 6.66 2.93 -15.35
CA THR A 10 5.38 3.65 -15.47
C THR A 10 4.18 2.76 -15.15
N ARG A 11 4.16 1.52 -15.62
CA ARG A 11 3.05 0.58 -15.34
C ARG A 11 2.89 0.27 -13.85
N ARG A 12 3.99 0.18 -13.10
CA ARG A 12 3.94 -0.14 -11.66
C ARG A 12 3.44 1.03 -10.85
N TRP A 13 3.88 2.25 -11.21
CA TRP A 13 3.30 3.46 -10.64
C TRP A 13 1.83 3.64 -11.01
N LEU A 14 1.42 3.28 -12.23
CA LEU A 14 0.00 3.24 -12.58
C LEU A 14 -0.80 2.30 -11.66
N VAL A 15 -0.28 1.11 -11.35
CA VAL A 15 -0.92 0.20 -10.38
C VAL A 15 -1.01 0.84 -9.00
N ALA A 16 0.08 1.43 -8.49
CA ALA A 16 0.07 2.10 -7.18
C ALA A 16 -0.96 3.26 -7.14
N VAL A 17 -1.02 4.06 -8.20
CA VAL A 17 -2.00 5.16 -8.34
C VAL A 17 -3.43 4.62 -8.40
N LEU A 18 -3.67 3.53 -9.15
CA LEU A 18 -4.99 2.91 -9.23
C LEU A 18 -5.43 2.37 -7.87
N VAL A 19 -4.54 1.70 -7.12
CA VAL A 19 -4.84 1.23 -5.77
C VAL A 19 -5.14 2.42 -4.84
N ALA A 20 -4.33 3.47 -4.87
CA ALA A 20 -4.57 4.68 -4.08
C ALA A 20 -5.90 5.35 -4.45
N ALA A 21 -6.25 5.41 -5.73
CA ALA A 21 -7.52 5.96 -6.21
C ALA A 21 -8.72 5.13 -5.73
N VAL A 22 -8.62 3.80 -5.74
CA VAL A 22 -9.65 2.91 -5.19
C VAL A 22 -9.82 3.15 -3.69
N ILE A 23 -8.74 3.23 -2.92
CA ILE A 23 -8.79 3.54 -1.48
C ILE A 23 -9.46 4.90 -1.26
N CYS A 24 -9.01 5.94 -1.97
CA CYS A 24 -9.60 7.29 -1.90
C CYS A 24 -11.10 7.28 -2.20
N TYR A 25 -11.53 6.55 -3.24
CA TYR A 25 -12.94 6.41 -3.58
C TYR A 25 -13.76 5.87 -2.41
N PHE A 26 -13.30 4.79 -1.78
CA PHE A 26 -13.98 4.21 -0.62
C PHE A 26 -13.87 5.05 0.66
N SER A 27 -12.79 5.81 0.84
CA SER A 27 -12.60 6.70 2.00
C SER A 27 -13.51 7.93 1.94
N VAL A 28 -13.70 8.51 0.75
CA VAL A 28 -14.33 9.84 0.57
C VAL A 28 -15.73 9.77 -0.03
N PHE A 29 -15.94 8.94 -1.06
CA PHE A 29 -17.14 9.02 -1.90
C PHE A 29 -18.14 7.90 -1.65
N ALA A 30 -17.68 6.69 -1.33
CA ALA A 30 -18.59 5.60 -1.01
C ALA A 30 -19.43 5.96 0.22
N SER A 31 -20.68 5.50 0.26
CA SER A 31 -21.49 5.67 1.47
C SER A 31 -20.89 4.85 2.63
N PRO A 32 -20.94 5.34 3.88
CA PRO A 32 -20.61 4.51 5.03
C PRO A 32 -21.49 3.24 5.01
N ASP A 33 -20.88 2.07 4.84
CA ASP A 33 -21.63 0.83 4.69
C ASP A 33 -22.42 0.50 5.97
N VAL A 34 -23.69 0.13 5.82
CA VAL A 34 -24.45 -0.50 6.90
C VAL A 34 -23.86 -1.89 7.20
N GLY A 35 -23.09 -2.00 8.28
CA GLY A 35 -22.55 -3.29 8.77
C GLY A 35 -21.01 -3.41 8.81
N VAL A 36 -20.24 -2.35 8.54
CA VAL A 36 -18.80 -2.31 8.85
C VAL A 36 -18.51 -2.45 10.36
N GLU A 37 -19.48 -2.11 11.20
CA GLU A 37 -19.40 -2.30 12.66
C GLU A 37 -19.49 -3.78 13.10
N ARG A 38 -19.80 -4.70 12.17
CA ARG A 38 -19.69 -6.13 12.46
C ARG A 38 -18.23 -6.47 12.67
N LEU A 39 -17.96 -7.28 13.68
CA LEU A 39 -16.65 -7.86 13.90
C LEU A 39 -16.14 -8.51 12.60
N GLY A 40 -14.89 -8.22 12.27
CA GLY A 40 -14.17 -8.82 11.18
C GLY A 40 -13.68 -10.23 11.52
N PRO A 41 -12.81 -10.82 10.68
CA PRO A 41 -12.16 -12.08 10.98
C PRO A 41 -11.59 -12.13 12.40
N LEU A 42 -11.70 -13.31 13.03
CA LEU A 42 -11.17 -13.59 14.38
C LEU A 42 -11.83 -12.79 15.52
N SER A 43 -12.86 -11.99 15.24
CA SER A 43 -13.62 -11.24 16.25
C SER A 43 -12.80 -10.24 17.09
N LEU A 44 -11.62 -9.82 16.59
CA LEU A 44 -10.70 -8.94 17.32
C LEU A 44 -11.00 -7.45 17.11
N PHE A 45 -11.37 -7.07 15.88
CA PHE A 45 -11.62 -5.69 15.45
C PHE A 45 -12.82 -5.63 14.51
N GLY A 46 -13.37 -4.43 14.32
CA GLY A 46 -14.37 -4.16 13.29
C GLY A 46 -13.86 -4.52 11.89
N ARG A 47 -14.78 -4.86 10.97
CA ARG A 47 -14.43 -5.27 9.60
C ARG A 47 -13.74 -4.17 8.81
N ASP A 48 -14.08 -2.93 9.09
CA ASP A 48 -13.40 -1.73 8.59
C ASP A 48 -11.89 -1.81 8.78
N LYS A 49 -11.40 -2.17 9.97
CA LYS A 49 -9.96 -2.25 10.25
C LYS A 49 -9.24 -3.30 9.39
N TRP A 50 -9.92 -4.38 9.04
CA TRP A 50 -9.38 -5.37 8.13
C TRP A 50 -9.31 -4.87 6.68
N PHE A 51 -10.29 -4.09 6.23
CA PHE A 51 -10.24 -3.46 4.91
C PHE A 51 -9.14 -2.41 4.82
N HIS A 52 -8.95 -1.62 5.87
CA HIS A 52 -7.81 -0.72 6.03
C HIS A 52 -6.50 -1.49 5.93
N ALA A 53 -6.26 -2.48 6.81
CA ALA A 53 -5.01 -3.24 6.78
C ALA A 53 -4.75 -3.92 5.43
N ALA A 54 -5.78 -4.52 4.80
CA ALA A 54 -5.64 -5.17 3.49
C ALA A 54 -5.35 -4.15 2.36
N GLY A 55 -6.09 -3.05 2.30
CA GLY A 55 -5.90 -2.02 1.28
C GLY A 55 -4.51 -1.40 1.35
N TYR A 56 -4.04 -1.07 2.54
CA TYR A 56 -2.73 -0.46 2.75
C TYR A 56 -1.58 -1.46 2.59
N ALA A 57 -1.80 -2.75 2.85
CA ALA A 57 -0.86 -3.79 2.46
C ALA A 57 -0.66 -3.83 0.93
N VAL A 58 -1.76 -3.82 0.16
CA VAL A 58 -1.70 -3.82 -1.31
C VAL A 58 -1.07 -2.53 -1.84
N LEU A 59 -1.38 -1.38 -1.25
CA LEU A 59 -0.76 -0.10 -1.60
C LEU A 59 0.76 -0.14 -1.34
N ALA A 60 1.18 -0.60 -0.17
CA ALA A 60 2.59 -0.71 0.19
C ALA A 60 3.34 -1.69 -0.74
N VAL A 61 2.77 -2.85 -1.07
CA VAL A 61 3.34 -3.78 -2.08
C VAL A 61 3.51 -3.08 -3.42
N SER A 62 2.50 -2.32 -3.86
CA SER A 62 2.53 -1.63 -5.16
C SER A 62 3.61 -0.54 -5.20
N ILE A 63 3.74 0.25 -4.13
CA ILE A 63 4.80 1.27 -4.00
C ILE A 63 6.18 0.60 -3.94
N ALA A 64 6.33 -0.44 -3.11
CA ALA A 64 7.59 -1.17 -2.98
C ALA A 64 8.03 -1.78 -4.32
N ALA A 65 7.10 -2.38 -5.07
CA ALA A 65 7.36 -2.93 -6.39
C ALA A 65 7.73 -1.85 -7.43
N ALA A 66 7.17 -0.65 -7.32
CA ALA A 66 7.49 0.48 -8.20
C ALA A 66 8.88 1.07 -7.88
N VAL A 67 9.20 1.25 -6.60
CA VAL A 67 10.49 1.76 -6.12
C VAL A 67 11.61 0.74 -6.33
N GLY A 68 11.38 -0.52 -6.00
CA GLY A 68 12.37 -1.59 -6.08
C GLY A 68 12.94 -1.79 -7.50
N VAL A 69 12.11 -1.63 -8.54
CA VAL A 69 12.58 -1.70 -9.93
C VAL A 69 13.49 -0.55 -10.30
N ARG A 70 13.15 0.67 -9.88
CA ARG A 70 13.99 1.83 -10.16
C ARG A 70 15.39 1.61 -9.59
N ASN A 71 15.46 1.05 -8.37
CA ASN A 71 16.72 0.80 -7.69
C ASN A 71 17.52 -0.38 -8.28
N HIS A 72 16.86 -1.36 -8.91
CA HIS A 72 17.54 -2.45 -9.61
C HIS A 72 18.44 -1.97 -10.75
N LEU A 73 18.05 -0.88 -11.43
CA LEU A 73 18.84 -0.27 -12.49
C LEU A 73 20.09 0.46 -11.95
N ASP A 74 20.10 0.80 -10.66
CA ASP A 74 21.10 1.69 -10.04
C ASP A 74 22.20 0.93 -9.26
N GLY A 75 22.20 -0.40 -9.21
CA GLY A 75 23.31 -1.22 -8.70
C GLY A 75 23.66 -1.11 -7.20
N ARG A 76 22.83 -0.47 -6.35
CA ARG A 76 23.14 -0.23 -4.91
C ARG A 76 22.74 -1.39 -3.97
N SER A 77 23.56 -1.59 -2.94
CA SER A 77 23.44 -2.62 -1.89
C SER A 77 22.19 -2.46 -1.00
N ASP A 78 21.78 -1.23 -0.67
CA ASP A 78 20.61 -0.95 0.19
C ASP A 78 19.28 -0.73 -0.59
N ARG A 79 19.11 -1.39 -1.72
CA ARG A 79 17.93 -1.16 -2.60
C ARG A 79 16.60 -1.54 -1.95
N TYR A 80 16.64 -2.54 -1.08
CA TYR A 80 15.48 -3.15 -0.46
C TYR A 80 14.99 -2.43 0.79
N GLY A 81 15.92 -2.05 1.68
CA GLY A 81 15.59 -1.29 2.88
C GLY A 81 14.92 0.03 2.52
N ARG A 82 15.49 0.74 1.54
CA ARG A 82 14.89 1.96 1.00
C ARG A 82 13.50 1.76 0.39
N ALA A 83 13.29 0.67 -0.36
CA ALA A 83 11.99 0.38 -0.97
C ALA A 83 10.91 0.10 0.07
N VAL A 84 11.24 -0.68 1.10
CA VAL A 84 10.35 -0.95 2.24
C VAL A 84 10.02 0.34 2.99
N LEU A 85 11.03 1.14 3.33
CA LEU A 85 10.83 2.40 4.05
C LEU A 85 9.92 3.36 3.27
N LEU A 86 10.19 3.58 1.99
CA LEU A 86 9.37 4.47 1.15
C LEU A 86 7.96 3.94 0.95
N ALA A 87 7.78 2.62 0.87
CA ALA A 87 6.46 2.01 0.78
C ALA A 87 5.64 2.22 2.05
N VAL A 88 6.22 1.98 3.22
CA VAL A 88 5.54 2.18 4.51
C VAL A 88 5.22 3.65 4.72
N VAL A 89 6.21 4.54 4.57
CA VAL A 89 6.01 5.99 4.76
C VAL A 89 5.00 6.54 3.76
N GLY A 90 5.07 6.13 2.50
CA GLY A 90 4.15 6.56 1.46
C GLY A 90 2.71 6.09 1.70
N ALA A 91 2.53 4.81 2.07
CA ALA A 91 1.21 4.26 2.36
C ALA A 91 0.61 4.87 3.64
N VAL A 92 1.36 4.96 4.74
CA VAL A 92 0.88 5.56 6.00
C VAL A 92 0.59 7.05 5.83
N GLY A 93 1.47 7.78 5.13
CA GLY A 93 1.24 9.19 4.82
C GLY A 93 -0.03 9.42 3.99
N PHE A 94 -0.31 8.50 3.05
CA PHE A 94 -1.57 8.53 2.29
C PHE A 94 -2.78 8.29 3.19
N GLY A 95 -2.72 7.36 4.15
CA GLY A 95 -3.82 7.11 5.09
C GLY A 95 -4.10 8.27 6.01
N ILE A 96 -3.06 8.87 6.57
CA ILE A 96 -3.18 10.12 7.33
C ILE A 96 -3.83 11.22 6.48
N ALA A 97 -3.47 11.34 5.19
CA ALA A 97 -4.10 12.32 4.31
C ALA A 97 -5.59 12.02 4.07
N MET A 98 -6.00 10.75 4.02
CA MET A 98 -7.41 10.37 3.90
C MET A 98 -8.21 10.68 5.16
N GLU A 99 -7.65 10.47 6.34
CA GLU A 99 -8.24 10.92 7.60
C GLU A 99 -8.49 12.43 7.59
N PHE A 100 -7.50 13.24 7.17
CA PHE A 100 -7.70 14.68 7.03
C PHE A 100 -8.76 15.03 5.97
N ALA A 101 -8.81 14.32 4.85
CA ALA A 101 -9.82 14.55 3.81
C ALA A 101 -11.23 14.26 4.33
N GLN A 102 -11.40 13.23 5.17
CA GLN A 102 -12.68 12.86 5.77
C GLN A 102 -13.23 13.92 6.73
N LEU A 103 -12.39 14.79 7.31
CA LEU A 103 -12.87 15.93 8.11
C LEU A 103 -13.79 16.88 7.31
N ALA A 104 -13.64 16.91 5.99
CA ALA A 104 -14.47 17.73 5.11
C ALA A 104 -15.70 16.99 4.56
N VAL A 105 -15.88 15.71 4.88
CA VAL A 105 -16.95 14.85 4.35
C VAL A 105 -18.02 14.62 5.42
N PRO A 106 -19.27 15.09 5.23
CA PRO A 106 -20.35 14.83 6.17
C PRO A 106 -20.55 13.32 6.42
N LEU A 107 -20.85 12.96 7.67
CA LEU A 107 -21.09 11.57 8.09
C LEU A 107 -19.86 10.64 8.01
N ARG A 108 -18.66 11.20 7.79
CA ARG A 108 -17.38 10.48 7.99
C ARG A 108 -16.75 10.89 9.32
N HIS A 109 -16.06 9.94 9.94
CA HIS A 109 -15.35 10.13 11.19
C HIS A 109 -13.90 9.76 10.99
N THR A 110 -13.01 10.54 11.61
CA THR A 110 -11.60 10.20 11.67
C THR A 110 -11.32 9.24 12.82
N SER A 111 -10.31 8.39 12.65
CA SER A 111 -9.93 7.39 13.64
C SER A 111 -8.42 7.17 13.67
N ALA A 112 -7.82 7.36 14.85
CA ALA A 112 -6.44 6.95 15.07
C ALA A 112 -6.26 5.42 14.90
N MET A 113 -7.32 4.64 15.10
CA MET A 113 -7.28 3.19 14.90
C MET A 113 -7.25 2.80 13.43
N ASP A 114 -7.76 3.63 12.52
CA ASP A 114 -7.62 3.43 11.07
C ASP A 114 -6.19 3.67 10.64
N VAL A 115 -5.55 4.76 11.10
CA VAL A 115 -4.11 4.98 10.89
C VAL A 115 -3.26 3.82 11.43
N GLY A 116 -3.66 3.25 12.58
CA GLY A 116 -3.03 2.06 13.15
C GLY A 116 -3.15 0.83 12.23
N ALA A 117 -4.36 0.56 11.73
CA ALA A 117 -4.62 -0.55 10.81
C ALA A 117 -3.88 -0.37 9.47
N ASP A 118 -3.88 0.84 8.93
CA ASP A 118 -3.13 1.22 7.73
C ASP A 118 -1.63 0.95 7.90
N THR A 119 -1.08 1.32 9.06
CA THR A 119 0.33 1.11 9.39
C THR A 119 0.68 -0.37 9.46
N VAL A 120 -0.13 -1.17 10.17
CA VAL A 120 0.07 -2.63 10.25
C VAL A 120 0.01 -3.27 8.87
N GLY A 121 -1.01 -2.90 8.08
CA GLY A 121 -1.16 -3.34 6.70
C GLY A 121 0.06 -3.01 5.85
N ALA A 122 0.47 -1.74 5.86
CA ALA A 122 1.61 -1.26 5.08
C ALA A 122 2.92 -1.97 5.43
N VAL A 123 3.18 -2.21 6.72
CA VAL A 123 4.35 -2.98 7.17
C VAL A 123 4.29 -4.41 6.68
N ILE A 124 3.17 -5.11 6.86
CA ILE A 124 2.99 -6.49 6.39
C ILE A 124 3.20 -6.58 4.88
N GLY A 125 2.59 -5.68 4.11
CA GLY A 125 2.72 -5.63 2.66
C GLY A 125 4.14 -5.38 2.20
N ALA A 126 4.81 -4.36 2.75
CA ALA A 126 6.18 -4.01 2.37
C ALA A 126 7.19 -5.13 2.73
N VAL A 127 7.07 -5.71 3.93
CA VAL A 127 7.91 -6.84 4.35
C VAL A 127 7.62 -8.09 3.52
N GLY A 128 6.36 -8.38 3.22
CA GLY A 128 5.97 -9.49 2.35
C GLY A 128 6.58 -9.36 0.95
N TRP A 129 6.50 -8.18 0.35
CA TRP A 129 7.15 -7.90 -0.93
C TRP A 129 8.67 -8.10 -0.86
N TRP A 130 9.30 -7.62 0.22
CA TRP A 130 10.73 -7.74 0.43
C TRP A 130 11.21 -9.20 0.53
N LEU A 131 10.47 -10.04 1.26
CA LEU A 131 10.78 -11.47 1.39
C LEU A 131 10.73 -12.18 0.04
N VAL A 132 9.72 -11.89 -0.79
CA VAL A 132 9.59 -12.45 -2.14
C VAL A 132 10.72 -11.94 -3.03
N ALA A 133 10.94 -10.63 -3.08
CA ALA A 133 11.95 -10.05 -3.95
C ALA A 133 13.37 -10.51 -3.61
N ARG A 134 13.68 -10.78 -2.34
CA ARG A 134 14.97 -11.35 -1.92
C ARG A 134 15.15 -12.81 -2.33
N ARG A 135 14.07 -13.61 -2.32
CA ARG A 135 14.11 -15.00 -2.77
C ARG A 135 14.39 -15.08 -4.26
N ASP A 136 13.67 -14.29 -5.06
CA ASP A 136 13.87 -14.22 -6.50
C ASP A 136 15.31 -13.87 -6.88
N GLU A 137 15.97 -13.00 -6.11
CA GLU A 137 17.39 -12.68 -6.31
C GLU A 137 18.36 -13.79 -5.93
N ALA A 138 18.03 -14.60 -4.91
CA ALA A 138 18.86 -15.72 -4.52
C ALA A 138 18.83 -16.82 -5.59
N ASP A 139 17.63 -17.09 -6.13
CA ASP A 139 17.42 -18.08 -7.19
C ASP A 139 18.14 -17.69 -8.50
N LEU A 140 18.29 -16.40 -8.80
CA LEU A 140 19.04 -15.93 -9.98
C LEU A 140 20.57 -16.05 -9.83
N ARG A 141 21.08 -16.32 -8.62
CA ARG A 141 22.52 -16.42 -8.32
C ARG A 141 23.03 -17.86 -8.17
N SER A 142 22.14 -18.84 -8.06
CA SER A 142 22.48 -20.29 -8.02
C SER A 142 22.62 -20.85 -9.43
#